data_AF-A0A0V7ZZ58-F1
#
_entry.id   AF-A0A0V7ZZ58-F1
#
_cell.length_a   1.000
_cell.length_b   1.000
_cell.length_c   1.000
_cell.angle_alpha   90.00
_cell.angle_beta   90.00
_cell.angle_gamma   90.00
#
_symmetry.space_group_name_H-M   'P 1'
#
loop_
_entity.id
_entity.type
_entity.pdbx_description
1 polymer ?
#
loop_
_entity_poly.entity_id
_entity_poly.type
_entity_poly.pdbx_seq_one_letter_code
_entity_poly.pdbx_strand_id
1 'polypeptide(L)'
;MAILESLTLPTEIKKWVPFKDYAKNYVAKFVQSSQKGLPSWDPWIFKDDDIYRLFYLAGTPEVNSMCWWENSRIHGAISHNLKDWQDLGVILEPEPSNSWESGRLFTGYTYKENGVYYLFYSGAGKGWPHLMHEGIGLAKSTDSLHWERYSNGYLNPKWVEKVDGNITDSSIHWYVADEIAGPYKPVSSHPIIPSSMRTGLYASHFLPMSDNLNELLLYGWYFRFSTLEVSPNFRVKWEGDNIQIA
;
A
#
# COMPACT_ATOMS: atom_id res chain seq x y z
N MET A 1 0.29 -4.89 10.75
CA MET A 1 -0.01 -3.79 9.81
C MET A 1 0.94 -3.91 8.64
N ALA A 2 0.47 -4.56 7.57
CA ALA A 2 1.23 -4.70 6.33
C ALA A 2 0.91 -3.50 5.46
N ILE A 3 1.93 -2.70 5.15
CA ILE A 3 1.82 -1.51 4.30
C ILE A 3 2.37 -1.95 2.94
N LEU A 4 1.50 -1.91 1.92
CA LEU A 4 1.82 -2.28 0.53
C LEU A 4 1.76 -0.98 -0.27
N GLU A 5 2.90 -0.40 -0.59
CA GLU A 5 3.02 0.70 -1.57
C GLU A 5 4.28 0.44 -2.42
N SER A 6 4.22 0.69 -3.73
CA SER A 6 5.42 0.87 -4.55
C SER A 6 5.17 1.96 -5.60
N LEU A 7 6.18 2.79 -5.82
CA LEU A 7 6.21 3.81 -6.87
C LEU A 7 6.81 3.16 -8.13
N THR A 8 6.00 3.04 -9.19
CA THR A 8 6.50 2.68 -10.52
C THR A 8 7.11 3.93 -11.19
N LEU A 9 8.44 3.93 -11.40
CA LEU A 9 9.13 4.96 -12.18
C LEU A 9 9.41 4.44 -13.61
N PRO A 10 9.39 5.31 -14.65
CA PRO A 10 9.64 4.92 -16.03
C PRO A 10 11.06 4.42 -16.28
N THR A 11 11.17 3.48 -17.23
CA THR A 11 12.33 2.66 -17.60
C THR A 11 13.43 3.35 -18.42
N GLU A 12 13.35 4.65 -18.66
CA GLU A 12 14.39 5.38 -19.38
C GLU A 12 15.01 6.50 -18.53
N ILE A 13 15.91 6.13 -17.61
CA ILE A 13 16.80 7.11 -16.95
C ILE A 13 18.09 7.22 -17.77
N LYS A 14 18.04 7.96 -18.88
CA LYS A 14 19.25 8.55 -19.47
C LYS A 14 19.48 9.91 -18.80
N LYS A 15 20.42 9.90 -17.84
CA LYS A 15 20.89 11.00 -16.97
C LYS A 15 20.04 11.25 -15.71
N TRP A 16 20.67 10.97 -14.57
CA TRP A 16 20.25 11.39 -13.24
C TRP A 16 20.07 12.92 -13.20
N VAL A 17 18.81 13.37 -13.13
CA VAL A 17 18.45 14.71 -12.68
C VAL A 17 17.79 14.52 -11.31
N PRO A 18 18.20 15.22 -10.24
CA PRO A 18 17.68 14.96 -8.91
C PRO A 18 16.15 15.15 -8.88
N PHE A 19 15.40 14.06 -8.74
CA PHE A 19 13.94 14.02 -8.60
C PHE A 19 13.46 14.60 -7.24
N LYS A 20 14.29 15.38 -6.54
CA LYS A 20 14.20 15.49 -5.07
C LYS A 20 13.17 16.49 -4.54
N ASP A 21 12.68 17.45 -5.32
CA ASP A 21 11.80 18.51 -4.76
C ASP A 21 10.56 18.86 -5.59
N TYR A 22 10.44 18.38 -6.84
CA TYR A 22 9.40 18.89 -7.74
C TYR A 22 8.05 18.18 -7.55
N ALA A 23 7.95 16.86 -7.79
CA ALA A 23 6.66 16.15 -7.79
C ALA A 23 6.04 15.92 -6.40
N LYS A 24 6.86 15.66 -5.37
CA LYS A 24 6.39 15.43 -3.98
C LYS A 24 5.59 16.61 -3.44
N ASN A 25 6.01 17.82 -3.79
CA ASN A 25 5.33 19.04 -3.36
C ASN A 25 3.94 19.18 -3.99
N TYR A 26 3.72 18.75 -5.23
CA TYR A 26 2.39 18.88 -5.87
C TYR A 26 1.42 17.82 -5.41
N VAL A 27 1.85 16.55 -5.26
CA VAL A 27 1.00 15.47 -4.75
C VAL A 27 0.56 15.76 -3.31
N ALA A 28 1.51 16.08 -2.42
CA ALA A 28 1.19 16.38 -1.04
C ALA A 28 0.28 17.62 -0.91
N LYS A 29 0.56 18.70 -1.67
CA LYS A 29 -0.30 19.89 -1.68
C LYS A 29 -1.68 19.60 -2.24
N PHE A 30 -1.77 18.82 -3.31
CA PHE A 30 -3.04 18.45 -3.92
C PHE A 30 -3.89 17.65 -2.93
N VAL A 31 -3.36 16.57 -2.36
CA VAL A 31 -4.06 15.71 -1.38
C VAL A 31 -4.56 16.52 -0.18
N GLN A 32 -3.74 17.44 0.34
CA GLN A 32 -4.16 18.32 1.44
C GLN A 32 -5.22 19.34 1.03
N SER A 33 -5.25 19.75 -0.24
CA SER A 33 -6.19 20.76 -0.76
C SER A 33 -7.51 20.17 -1.28
N SER A 34 -7.52 18.91 -1.73
CA SER A 34 -8.68 18.26 -2.35
C SER A 34 -9.78 17.97 -1.33
N GLN A 35 -9.39 17.59 -0.11
CA GLN A 35 -10.32 17.32 0.98
C GLN A 35 -10.38 18.51 1.93
N LYS A 36 -11.38 19.39 1.74
CA LYS A 36 -11.62 20.61 2.55
C LYS A 36 -11.73 20.31 4.05
N GLY A 37 -10.60 20.20 4.75
CA GLY A 37 -10.51 20.05 6.20
C GLY A 37 -10.49 18.63 6.74
N LEU A 38 -10.42 17.58 5.90
CA LEU A 38 -10.31 16.19 6.36
C LEU A 38 -8.85 15.70 6.27
N PRO A 39 -8.37 14.90 7.25
CA PRO A 39 -7.05 14.32 7.18
C PRO A 39 -6.97 13.39 5.96
N SER A 40 -5.83 13.45 5.26
CA SER A 40 -5.53 12.57 4.13
C SER A 40 -4.10 12.04 4.24
N TRP A 41 -3.88 10.77 3.93
CA TRP A 41 -2.62 10.06 4.19
C TRP A 41 -2.39 8.88 3.24
N ASP A 42 -1.25 8.21 3.39
CA ASP A 42 -0.78 7.03 2.64
C ASP A 42 -1.10 7.07 1.13
N PRO A 43 -0.49 8.01 0.37
CA PRO A 43 -0.70 8.09 -1.06
C PRO A 43 0.15 7.08 -1.83
N TRP A 44 -0.45 6.36 -2.77
CA TRP A 44 0.28 5.55 -3.75
C TRP A 44 -0.08 5.94 -5.19
N ILE A 45 0.87 5.76 -6.10
CA ILE A 45 0.72 6.13 -7.51
C ILE A 45 0.85 4.89 -8.38
N PHE A 46 -0.08 4.75 -9.32
CA PHE A 46 -0.05 3.78 -10.38
C PHE A 46 0.06 4.49 -11.73
N LYS A 47 1.11 4.16 -12.51
CA LYS A 47 1.29 4.69 -13.85
C LYS A 47 0.78 3.68 -14.88
N ASP A 48 -0.06 4.16 -15.79
CA ASP A 48 -0.57 3.39 -16.92
C ASP A 48 -0.53 4.27 -18.16
N ASP A 49 0.35 3.91 -19.11
CA ASP A 49 0.68 4.73 -20.27
C ASP A 49 1.03 6.18 -19.91
N ASP A 50 0.24 7.15 -20.37
CA ASP A 50 0.40 8.58 -20.16
C ASP A 50 -0.38 9.12 -18.94
N ILE A 51 -1.07 8.23 -18.22
CA ILE A 51 -1.87 8.58 -17.05
C ILE A 51 -1.16 8.12 -15.76
N TYR A 52 -1.01 9.06 -14.84
CA TYR A 52 -0.70 8.80 -13.44
C TYR A 52 -1.99 8.79 -12.65
N ARG A 53 -2.25 7.71 -11.93
CA ARG A 53 -3.36 7.59 -10.98
C ARG A 53 -2.80 7.69 -9.58
N LEU A 54 -3.28 8.64 -8.82
CA LEU A 54 -3.00 8.78 -7.41
C LEU A 54 -4.17 8.17 -6.64
N PHE A 55 -3.86 7.31 -5.69
CA PHE A 55 -4.78 6.86 -4.67
C PHE A 55 -4.31 7.39 -3.33
N TYR A 56 -5.23 7.70 -2.44
CA TYR A 56 -4.91 8.20 -1.11
C TYR A 56 -6.04 7.89 -0.15
N LEU A 57 -5.71 7.82 1.14
CA LEU A 57 -6.70 7.67 2.19
C LEU A 57 -7.21 9.03 2.60
N ALA A 58 -8.52 9.13 2.84
CA ALA A 58 -9.12 10.29 3.47
C ALA A 58 -10.06 9.85 4.59
N GLY A 59 -10.02 10.60 5.69
CA GLY A 59 -10.95 10.43 6.80
C GLY A 59 -12.34 10.91 6.45
N THR A 60 -13.33 10.59 7.28
CA THR A 60 -14.72 11.04 7.09
C THR A 60 -15.11 12.11 8.14
N PRO A 61 -16.07 13.00 7.85
CA PRO A 61 -16.52 14.03 8.80
C PRO A 61 -17.07 13.46 10.12
N GLU A 62 -17.51 12.19 10.12
CA GLU A 62 -18.07 11.53 11.29
C GLU A 62 -17.01 11.10 12.33
N VAL A 63 -15.72 11.25 12.04
CA VAL A 63 -14.64 10.85 12.94
C VAL A 63 -14.49 11.85 14.10
N ASN A 64 -14.58 11.37 15.33
CA ASN A 64 -14.21 12.14 16.52
C ASN A 64 -12.69 12.35 16.56
N SER A 65 -12.23 13.55 16.91
CA SER A 65 -10.87 14.07 16.69
C SER A 65 -9.72 13.28 17.32
N MET A 66 -9.98 12.26 18.15
CA MET A 66 -8.96 11.53 18.89
C MET A 66 -8.33 10.38 18.09
N CYS A 67 -9.08 9.74 17.18
CA CYS A 67 -8.59 8.63 16.34
C CYS A 67 -9.01 8.86 14.89
N TRP A 68 -8.37 9.83 14.24
CA TRP A 68 -8.69 10.29 12.88
C TRP A 68 -8.71 9.19 11.80
N TRP A 69 -8.07 8.04 12.07
CA TRP A 69 -7.96 6.87 11.19
C TRP A 69 -9.08 5.82 11.38
N GLU A 70 -10.07 6.06 12.25
CA GLU A 70 -11.11 5.07 12.57
C GLU A 70 -12.11 4.83 11.44
N ASN A 71 -12.32 5.83 10.60
CA ASN A 71 -13.10 5.72 9.38
C ASN A 71 -12.30 6.33 8.25
N SER A 72 -12.09 5.56 7.19
CA SER A 72 -11.35 6.00 6.01
C SER A 72 -11.83 5.33 4.75
N ARG A 73 -11.69 6.07 3.65
CA ARG A 73 -12.06 5.70 2.29
C ARG A 73 -10.84 5.81 1.40
N ILE A 74 -10.84 5.09 0.28
CA ILE A 74 -9.81 5.27 -0.75
C ILE A 74 -10.34 6.29 -1.74
N HIS A 75 -9.61 7.39 -1.90
CA HIS A 75 -9.86 8.43 -2.88
C HIS A 75 -8.90 8.29 -4.06
N GLY A 76 -9.23 8.96 -5.17
CA GLY A 76 -8.47 8.90 -6.40
C GLY A 76 -8.31 10.26 -7.07
N ALA A 77 -7.23 10.40 -7.82
CA ALA A 77 -7.01 11.50 -8.74
C ALA A 77 -6.19 11.04 -9.94
N ILE A 78 -6.30 11.75 -11.07
CA ILE A 78 -5.52 11.47 -12.28
C ILE A 78 -4.72 12.69 -12.72
N SER A 79 -3.56 12.44 -13.33
CA SER A 79 -2.70 13.46 -13.92
C SER A 79 -1.96 12.90 -15.12
N HIS A 80 -1.71 13.74 -16.14
CA HIS A 80 -0.83 13.39 -17.25
C HIS A 80 0.62 13.89 -17.04
N ASN A 81 0.87 14.69 -15.99
CA ASN A 81 2.15 15.38 -15.82
C ASN A 81 2.65 15.47 -14.37
N LEU A 82 1.98 14.81 -13.42
CA LEU A 82 2.25 14.83 -11.97
C LEU A 82 2.10 16.20 -11.27
N LYS A 83 1.64 17.23 -11.98
CA LYS A 83 1.49 18.60 -11.48
C LYS A 83 0.02 18.99 -11.40
N ASP A 84 -0.68 18.79 -12.50
CA ASP A 84 -2.09 19.11 -12.65
C ASP A 84 -2.90 17.85 -12.40
N TRP A 85 -3.69 17.87 -11.33
CA TRP A 85 -4.44 16.72 -10.85
C TRP A 85 -5.93 16.99 -10.97
N GLN A 86 -6.64 16.05 -11.58
CA GLN A 86 -8.10 15.99 -11.54
C GLN A 86 -8.51 15.06 -10.40
N ASP A 87 -9.21 15.62 -9.40
CA ASP A 87 -9.81 14.83 -8.33
C ASP A 87 -10.95 13.97 -8.90
N LEU A 88 -10.94 12.69 -8.53
CA LEU A 88 -12.01 11.74 -8.86
C LEU A 88 -12.93 11.50 -7.66
N GLY A 89 -12.56 11.98 -6.47
CA GLY A 89 -13.31 11.74 -5.23
C GLY A 89 -13.10 10.31 -4.72
N VAL A 90 -14.15 9.73 -4.12
CA VAL A 90 -14.08 8.39 -3.53
C VAL A 90 -14.05 7.33 -4.63
N ILE A 91 -13.07 6.43 -4.54
CA ILE A 91 -12.86 5.29 -5.43
C ILE A 91 -13.35 3.98 -4.77
N LEU A 92 -13.15 3.83 -3.47
CA LEU A 92 -13.62 2.68 -2.71
C LEU A 92 -14.07 3.08 -1.31
N GLU A 93 -15.28 2.63 -0.97
CA GLU A 93 -15.92 2.79 0.35
C GLU A 93 -15.81 1.49 1.15
N PRO A 94 -15.72 1.54 2.50
CA PRO A 94 -16.01 0.37 3.34
C PRO A 94 -17.34 -0.29 2.96
N GLU A 95 -17.40 -1.62 2.91
CA GLU A 95 -18.63 -2.35 2.59
C GLU A 95 -19.39 -2.71 3.87
N PRO A 96 -20.57 -2.10 4.13
CA PRO A 96 -21.31 -2.36 5.37
C PRO A 96 -21.76 -3.81 5.53
N SER A 97 -22.02 -4.51 4.41
CA SER A 97 -22.40 -5.93 4.44
C SER A 97 -21.23 -6.87 4.73
N ASN A 98 -20.00 -6.37 4.65
CA ASN A 98 -18.79 -7.15 4.84
C ASN A 98 -18.11 -6.80 6.18
N SER A 99 -18.44 -7.56 7.22
CA SER A 99 -18.10 -7.20 8.60
C SER A 99 -16.63 -6.92 8.84
N TRP A 100 -15.71 -7.63 8.15
CA TRP A 100 -14.28 -7.49 8.36
C TRP A 100 -13.67 -6.20 7.82
N GLU A 101 -14.31 -5.52 6.86
CA GLU A 101 -13.83 -4.25 6.27
C GLU A 101 -14.81 -3.09 6.49
N SER A 102 -15.95 -3.36 7.13
CA SER A 102 -17.08 -2.43 7.26
C SER A 102 -16.77 -1.11 7.98
N GLY A 103 -15.64 -1.01 8.67
CA GLY A 103 -15.24 0.19 9.41
C GLY A 103 -14.38 1.14 8.57
N ARG A 104 -13.28 0.63 8.02
CA ARG A 104 -12.27 1.47 7.37
C ARG A 104 -11.48 0.72 6.31
N LEU A 105 -10.98 1.48 5.34
CA LEU A 105 -10.03 1.02 4.33
C LEU A 105 -8.67 1.70 4.52
N PHE A 106 -7.62 1.00 4.13
CA PHE A 106 -6.23 1.40 4.30
C PHE A 106 -5.43 1.25 3.02
N THR A 107 -4.12 1.55 3.13
CA THR A 107 -3.21 1.60 2.00
C THR A 107 -3.32 0.33 1.16
N GLY A 108 -3.03 0.51 -0.12
CA GLY A 108 -3.25 -0.51 -1.11
C GLY A 108 -2.18 -0.50 -2.19
N TYR A 109 -2.26 -1.52 -3.02
CA TYR A 109 -1.39 -1.68 -4.17
C TYR A 109 -2.21 -1.91 -5.42
N THR A 110 -1.93 -1.13 -6.45
CA THR A 110 -2.61 -1.23 -7.73
C THR A 110 -1.72 -1.93 -8.75
N TYR A 111 -2.28 -2.93 -9.41
CA TYR A 111 -1.64 -3.75 -10.43
C TYR A 111 -2.55 -3.82 -11.66
N LYS A 112 -1.98 -4.02 -12.85
CA LYS A 112 -2.75 -4.21 -14.08
C LYS A 112 -2.20 -5.39 -14.85
N GLU A 113 -3.09 -6.27 -15.28
CA GLU A 113 -2.77 -7.42 -16.11
C GLU A 113 -3.93 -7.72 -17.06
N ASN A 114 -3.62 -8.06 -18.31
CA ASN A 114 -4.62 -8.44 -19.32
C ASN A 114 -5.78 -7.42 -19.47
N GLY A 115 -5.47 -6.12 -19.30
CA GLY A 115 -6.46 -5.03 -19.40
C GLY A 115 -7.36 -4.87 -18.18
N VAL A 116 -7.16 -5.64 -17.12
CA VAL A 116 -7.90 -5.54 -15.85
C VAL A 116 -7.00 -4.89 -14.80
N TYR A 117 -7.53 -3.91 -14.09
CA TYR A 117 -6.90 -3.31 -12.93
C TYR A 117 -7.31 -4.08 -11.68
N TYR A 118 -6.35 -4.28 -10.79
CA TYR A 118 -6.50 -4.92 -9.50
C TYR A 118 -6.03 -3.96 -8.42
N LEU A 119 -6.78 -3.88 -7.33
CA LEU A 119 -6.46 -3.10 -6.15
C LEU A 119 -6.45 -4.05 -4.96
N PHE A 120 -5.26 -4.36 -4.47
CA PHE A 120 -5.10 -4.89 -3.12
C PHE A 120 -5.28 -3.73 -2.14
N TYR A 121 -6.01 -3.95 -1.06
CA TYR A 121 -6.22 -2.94 -0.04
C TYR A 121 -6.31 -3.58 1.33
N SER A 122 -5.90 -2.89 2.38
CA SER A 122 -6.17 -3.32 3.74
C SER A 122 -7.52 -2.79 4.21
N GLY A 123 -8.23 -3.53 5.07
CA GLY A 123 -9.51 -3.11 5.63
C GLY A 123 -9.73 -3.69 7.02
N ALA A 124 -10.55 -3.01 7.84
CA ALA A 124 -10.89 -3.45 9.18
C ALA A 124 -12.35 -3.16 9.54
N GLY A 125 -12.90 -3.93 10.48
CA GLY A 125 -14.29 -3.82 10.91
C GLY A 125 -14.50 -2.62 11.85
N LYS A 126 -15.76 -2.42 12.26
CA LYS A 126 -16.13 -1.32 13.18
C LYS A 126 -15.84 -1.67 14.64
N GLY A 127 -15.30 -0.68 15.36
CA GLY A 127 -15.13 -0.73 16.81
C GLY A 127 -14.12 -1.77 17.30
N TRP A 128 -13.75 -1.68 18.57
CA TRP A 128 -12.86 -2.66 19.20
C TRP A 128 -13.58 -4.01 19.40
N PRO A 129 -12.91 -5.16 19.16
CA PRO A 129 -11.53 -5.34 18.68
C PRO A 129 -11.40 -5.37 17.14
N HIS A 130 -12.51 -5.41 16.40
CA HIS A 130 -12.53 -5.60 14.93
C HIS A 130 -11.72 -4.56 14.16
N LEU A 131 -11.67 -3.34 14.67
CA LEU A 131 -10.87 -2.23 14.17
C LEU A 131 -9.36 -2.55 14.10
N MET A 132 -8.87 -3.45 14.96
CA MET A 132 -7.46 -3.89 14.98
C MET A 132 -7.20 -5.15 14.16
N HIS A 133 -8.24 -5.75 13.56
CA HIS A 133 -8.10 -6.98 12.80
C HIS A 133 -8.14 -6.66 11.31
N GLU A 134 -6.99 -6.28 10.76
CA GLU A 134 -6.85 -5.95 9.35
C GLU A 134 -6.87 -7.20 8.45
N GLY A 135 -7.66 -7.14 7.39
CA GLY A 135 -7.66 -8.06 6.26
C GLY A 135 -7.13 -7.40 5.00
N ILE A 136 -6.53 -8.18 4.10
CA ILE A 136 -6.16 -7.75 2.76
C ILE A 136 -7.32 -8.11 1.81
N GLY A 137 -8.04 -7.13 1.30
CA GLY A 137 -9.04 -7.29 0.25
C GLY A 137 -8.43 -7.20 -1.14
N LEU A 138 -9.22 -7.61 -2.13
CA LEU A 138 -8.92 -7.46 -3.54
C LEU A 138 -10.15 -6.92 -4.25
N ALA A 139 -9.98 -5.84 -5.00
CA ALA A 139 -10.96 -5.30 -5.93
C ALA A 139 -10.41 -5.32 -7.35
N LYS A 140 -11.31 -5.34 -8.33
CA LYS A 140 -10.98 -5.27 -9.76
C LYS A 140 -11.74 -4.14 -10.44
N SER A 141 -11.20 -3.66 -11.54
CA SER A 141 -11.82 -2.65 -12.39
C SER A 141 -11.40 -2.86 -13.85
N THR A 142 -12.26 -2.45 -14.78
CA THR A 142 -11.93 -2.41 -16.23
C THR A 142 -11.62 -0.99 -16.70
N ASP A 143 -11.94 0.03 -15.91
CA ASP A 143 -11.73 1.45 -16.25
C ASP A 143 -10.88 2.19 -15.22
N SER A 144 -10.46 1.52 -14.15
CA SER A 144 -9.73 2.02 -12.97
C SER A 144 -10.47 3.08 -12.13
N LEU A 145 -11.73 3.36 -12.45
CA LEU A 145 -12.58 4.35 -11.79
C LEU A 145 -13.65 3.67 -10.94
N HIS A 146 -14.28 2.62 -11.48
CA HIS A 146 -15.31 1.85 -10.80
C HIS A 146 -14.73 0.50 -10.38
N TRP A 147 -14.82 0.21 -9.08
CA TRP A 147 -14.18 -0.95 -8.48
C TRP A 147 -15.21 -1.91 -7.90
N GLU A 148 -15.03 -3.19 -8.22
CA GLU A 148 -15.83 -4.28 -7.70
C GLU A 148 -14.94 -5.19 -6.84
N ARG A 149 -15.41 -5.55 -5.65
CA ARG A 149 -14.73 -6.52 -4.79
C ARG A 149 -14.65 -7.87 -5.52
N TYR A 150 -13.47 -8.47 -5.49
CA TYR A 150 -13.25 -9.79 -6.10
C TYR A 150 -13.99 -10.89 -5.31
N SER A 151 -14.10 -10.72 -3.99
CA SER A 151 -14.89 -11.60 -3.12
C SER A 151 -15.32 -10.86 -1.85
N ASN A 152 -16.21 -11.46 -1.06
CA ASN A 152 -16.57 -10.95 0.27
C ASN A 152 -15.52 -11.29 1.35
N GLY A 153 -14.52 -12.12 1.04
CA GLY A 153 -13.45 -12.48 1.97
C GLY A 153 -12.19 -11.63 1.80
N TYR A 154 -11.35 -11.64 2.83
CA TYR A 154 -9.96 -11.17 2.74
C TYR A 154 -9.02 -12.32 2.36
N LEU A 155 -7.87 -11.97 1.80
CA LEU A 155 -6.84 -12.86 1.28
C LEU A 155 -5.78 -13.26 2.32
N ASN A 156 -5.90 -12.80 3.57
CA ASN A 156 -4.92 -13.09 4.61
C ASN A 156 -4.62 -14.59 4.67
N PRO A 157 -3.33 -14.96 4.66
CA PRO A 157 -2.95 -16.34 4.70
C PRO A 157 -3.21 -16.90 6.11
N LYS A 158 -3.76 -18.12 6.17
CA LYS A 158 -4.21 -18.81 7.41
C LYS A 158 -3.14 -18.99 8.49
N TRP A 159 -1.89 -18.67 8.20
CA TRP A 159 -0.78 -18.74 9.16
C TRP A 159 -0.77 -17.56 10.14
N VAL A 160 -1.48 -16.43 9.88
CA VAL A 160 -1.63 -15.35 10.88
C VAL A 160 -2.23 -15.90 12.18
N GLU A 161 -3.10 -16.90 12.07
CA GLU A 161 -3.67 -17.64 13.20
C GLU A 161 -2.65 -18.53 13.93
N LYS A 162 -1.48 -18.79 13.32
CA LYS A 162 -0.39 -19.64 13.84
C LYS A 162 0.79 -18.84 14.40
N VAL A 163 0.83 -17.52 14.17
CA VAL A 163 1.72 -16.63 14.91
C VAL A 163 1.04 -16.34 16.23
N ASP A 164 1.74 -16.57 17.34
CA ASP A 164 1.21 -16.40 18.68
C ASP A 164 0.82 -14.93 18.94
N GLY A 165 -0.40 -14.58 18.55
CA GLY A 165 -1.25 -13.47 19.00
C GLY A 165 -0.78 -12.04 18.77
N ASN A 166 0.49 -11.79 18.45
CA ASN A 166 1.07 -10.46 18.54
C ASN A 166 1.99 -10.19 17.35
N ILE A 167 1.42 -9.86 16.19
CA ILE A 167 2.13 -9.03 15.21
C ILE A 167 2.22 -7.62 15.80
N THR A 168 3.04 -7.48 16.84
CA THR A 168 3.44 -6.21 17.41
C THR A 168 4.59 -5.67 16.58
N ASP A 169 4.57 -4.38 16.30
CA ASP A 169 5.58 -3.65 15.52
C ASP A 169 5.59 -3.94 14.00
N SER A 170 6.31 -3.10 13.25
CA SER A 170 6.36 -3.19 11.79
C SER A 170 7.32 -4.30 11.37
N SER A 171 6.76 -5.37 10.80
CA SER A 171 7.48 -6.49 10.23
C SER A 171 6.97 -6.74 8.81
N ILE A 172 7.85 -7.23 7.92
CA ILE A 172 7.44 -7.64 6.58
C ILE A 172 7.32 -9.15 6.53
N HIS A 173 6.16 -9.60 6.07
CA HIS A 173 5.90 -10.98 5.70
C HIS A 173 5.69 -11.07 4.20
N TRP A 174 6.07 -12.20 3.62
CA TRP A 174 6.01 -12.41 2.18
C TRP A 174 5.20 -13.66 1.85
N TYR A 175 4.35 -13.52 0.83
CA TYR A 175 3.50 -14.58 0.34
C TYR A 175 3.54 -14.64 -1.17
N VAL A 176 3.38 -15.85 -1.70
CA VAL A 176 3.33 -16.12 -3.13
C VAL A 176 2.06 -16.89 -3.46
N ALA A 177 1.54 -16.66 -4.66
CA ALA A 177 0.40 -17.37 -5.23
C ALA A 177 0.58 -17.46 -6.74
N ASP A 178 0.02 -18.51 -7.35
CA ASP A 178 0.02 -18.69 -8.81
C ASP A 178 -1.07 -17.86 -9.49
N GLU A 179 -2.10 -17.44 -8.74
CA GLU A 179 -3.21 -16.60 -9.20
C GLU A 179 -3.36 -15.36 -8.33
N ILE A 180 -3.85 -14.26 -8.93
CA ILE A 180 -4.03 -12.96 -8.26
C ILE A 180 -4.94 -13.02 -7.04
N ALA A 181 -5.92 -13.93 -7.05
CA ALA A 181 -6.87 -14.14 -5.95
C ALA A 181 -6.39 -15.19 -4.94
N GLY A 182 -5.16 -15.68 -5.07
CA GLY A 182 -4.61 -16.74 -4.25
C GLY A 182 -4.98 -18.15 -4.74
N PRO A 183 -4.81 -19.18 -3.89
CA PRO A 183 -4.46 -19.10 -2.48
C PRO A 183 -3.00 -18.69 -2.24
N TYR A 184 -2.79 -17.73 -1.33
CA TYR A 184 -1.47 -17.26 -0.93
C TYR A 184 -0.80 -18.20 0.07
N LYS A 185 0.47 -18.50 -0.16
CA LYS A 185 1.32 -19.33 0.71
C LYS A 185 2.48 -18.51 1.27
N PRO A 186 2.82 -18.62 2.57
CA PRO A 186 3.99 -17.96 3.13
C PRO A 186 5.27 -18.52 2.53
N VAL A 187 6.21 -17.64 2.21
CA VAL A 187 7.58 -18.04 1.83
C VAL A 187 8.37 -18.51 3.06
N SER A 188 8.05 -17.99 4.25
CA SER A 188 8.69 -18.36 5.52
C SER A 188 7.69 -18.36 6.67
N SER A 189 7.97 -19.16 7.71
CA SER A 189 7.22 -19.15 8.98
C SER A 189 7.53 -17.93 9.86
N HIS A 190 8.54 -17.13 9.48
CA HIS A 190 8.96 -15.91 10.16
C HIS A 190 8.92 -14.74 9.19
N PRO A 191 8.75 -13.50 9.68
CA PRO A 191 8.87 -12.32 8.83
C PRO A 191 10.23 -12.29 8.13
N ILE A 192 10.24 -11.93 6.84
CA ILE A 192 11.47 -11.69 6.09
C ILE A 192 12.21 -10.44 6.60
N ILE A 193 11.47 -9.49 7.20
CA ILE A 193 12.06 -8.37 7.94
C ILE A 193 11.46 -8.36 9.35
N PRO A 194 12.29 -8.57 10.39
CA PRO A 194 11.81 -8.62 11.76
C PRO A 194 11.29 -7.26 12.23
N SER A 195 10.61 -7.26 13.38
CA SER A 195 9.98 -6.09 13.99
C SER A 195 10.86 -4.81 13.96
N SER A 196 10.21 -3.67 13.78
CA SER A 196 10.82 -2.34 13.82
C SER A 196 11.51 -2.04 15.15
N MET A 197 11.16 -2.70 16.26
CA MET A 197 11.94 -2.58 17.50
C MET A 197 13.37 -3.10 17.33
N ARG A 198 13.55 -4.16 16.53
CA ARG A 198 14.85 -4.77 16.22
C ARG A 198 15.59 -4.05 15.11
N THR A 199 14.89 -3.67 14.05
CA THR A 199 15.51 -3.09 12.84
C THR A 199 15.60 -1.57 12.87
N GLY A 200 14.75 -0.90 13.65
CA GLY A 200 14.54 0.55 13.59
C GLY A 200 13.74 1.00 12.37
N LEU A 201 13.35 0.09 11.48
CA LEU A 201 12.74 0.37 10.18
C LEU A 201 11.21 0.22 10.26
N TYR A 202 10.49 1.30 9.97
CA TYR A 202 9.03 1.39 9.90
C TYR A 202 8.59 1.70 8.47
N ALA A 203 7.34 1.39 8.10
CA ALA A 203 6.79 1.63 6.76
C ALA A 203 7.78 1.18 5.67
N SER A 204 8.08 -0.11 5.69
CA SER A 204 9.12 -0.74 4.88
C SER A 204 8.53 -1.21 3.55
N HIS A 205 9.23 -0.95 2.44
CA HIS A 205 8.76 -1.15 1.07
C HIS A 205 9.86 -1.64 0.13
N PHE A 206 9.46 -2.29 -0.96
CA PHE A 206 10.38 -2.73 -2.01
C PHE A 206 10.24 -1.87 -3.26
N LEU A 207 11.37 -1.46 -3.83
CA LEU A 207 11.47 -0.79 -5.11
C LEU A 207 12.24 -1.69 -6.08
N PRO A 208 11.67 -2.10 -7.23
CA PRO A 208 12.43 -2.80 -8.25
C PRO A 208 13.52 -1.91 -8.84
N MET A 209 14.73 -2.44 -8.97
CA MET A 209 15.88 -1.70 -9.50
C MET A 209 15.94 -1.67 -11.02
N SER A 210 15.22 -2.58 -11.67
CA SER A 210 15.12 -2.70 -13.11
C SER A 210 13.79 -3.37 -13.49
N ASP A 211 13.53 -3.50 -14.79
CA ASP A 211 12.42 -4.32 -15.31
C ASP A 211 12.51 -5.79 -14.89
N ASN A 212 13.71 -6.22 -14.50
CA ASN A 212 13.89 -7.50 -13.85
C ASN A 212 13.64 -7.36 -12.34
N LEU A 213 12.57 -7.99 -11.87
CA LEU A 213 12.16 -8.01 -10.47
C LEU A 213 13.13 -8.78 -9.54
N ASN A 214 14.17 -9.43 -10.08
CA ASN A 214 15.14 -10.19 -9.27
C ASN A 214 15.97 -9.33 -8.29
N GLU A 215 16.06 -8.02 -8.55
CA GLU A 215 16.75 -7.07 -7.67
C GLU A 215 15.78 -6.02 -7.14
N LEU A 216 15.54 -6.08 -5.82
CA LEU A 216 14.70 -5.12 -5.11
C LEU A 216 15.54 -4.33 -4.10
N LEU A 217 15.25 -3.04 -3.98
CA LEU A 217 15.71 -2.22 -2.84
C LEU A 217 14.64 -2.21 -1.77
N LEU A 218 15.02 -2.58 -0.55
CA LEU A 218 14.24 -2.23 0.62
C LEU A 218 14.50 -0.77 0.99
N TYR A 219 13.44 -0.02 1.25
CA TYR A 219 13.50 1.29 1.87
C TYR A 219 12.44 1.42 2.96
N GLY A 220 12.63 2.35 3.88
CA GLY A 220 11.64 2.62 4.93
C GLY A 220 12.04 3.81 5.80
N TRP A 221 11.17 4.15 6.74
CA TRP A 221 11.42 5.22 7.69
C TRP A 221 12.17 4.70 8.91
N TYR A 222 13.36 5.26 9.16
CA TYR A 222 14.14 4.96 10.35
C TYR A 222 13.69 5.87 11.51
N PHE A 223 12.68 5.42 12.25
CA PHE A 223 11.97 6.28 13.21
C PHE A 223 12.87 6.85 14.33
N ARG A 224 13.93 6.12 14.71
CA ARG A 224 14.86 6.58 15.75
C ARG A 224 15.64 7.84 15.36
N PHE A 225 15.91 8.02 14.06
CA PHE A 225 16.64 9.17 13.53
C PHE A 225 15.79 10.09 12.66
N SER A 226 14.50 9.76 12.48
CA SER A 226 13.59 10.49 11.59
C SER A 226 14.13 10.64 10.16
N THR A 227 14.85 9.63 9.67
CA THR A 227 15.50 9.62 8.34
C THR A 227 14.86 8.58 7.43
N LEU A 228 14.91 8.83 6.12
CA LEU A 228 14.62 7.80 5.12
C LEU A 228 15.86 6.92 4.99
N GLU A 229 15.69 5.62 5.24
CA GLU A 229 16.73 4.62 4.97
C GLU A 229 16.49 4.03 3.59
N VAL A 230 17.48 4.19 2.70
CA VAL A 230 17.56 3.51 1.41
C VAL A 230 18.94 2.85 1.41
N SER A 231 18.95 1.52 1.29
CA SER A 231 20.13 0.63 1.23
C SER A 231 21.48 1.30 0.89
N PRO A 232 22.57 0.93 1.60
CA PRO A 232 23.21 -0.37 1.33
C PRO A 232 22.95 -1.47 2.37
N ASN A 233 22.28 -1.18 3.49
CA ASN A 233 22.11 -2.13 4.61
C ASN A 233 21.03 -3.21 4.39
N PHE A 234 20.29 -3.15 3.29
CA PHE A 234 19.17 -4.06 3.01
C PHE A 234 19.02 -4.33 1.51
N ARG A 235 20.01 -4.97 0.88
CA ARG A 235 19.86 -5.43 -0.51
C ARG A 235 19.00 -6.69 -0.53
N VAL A 236 18.00 -6.73 -1.40
CA VAL A 236 17.04 -7.83 -1.45
C VAL A 236 17.27 -8.56 -2.77
N LYS A 237 17.69 -9.83 -2.68
CA LYS A 237 17.80 -10.74 -3.82
C LYS A 237 16.59 -11.66 -3.86
N TRP A 238 15.93 -11.72 -5.01
CA TRP A 238 14.84 -12.65 -5.26
C TRP A 238 15.30 -13.77 -6.19
N GLU A 239 15.30 -15.00 -5.69
CA GLU A 239 15.71 -16.21 -6.42
C GLU A 239 14.63 -17.29 -6.31
N GLY A 240 13.75 -17.38 -7.31
CA GLY A 240 12.60 -18.30 -7.31
C GLY A 240 11.57 -17.92 -6.24
N ASP A 241 11.27 -18.80 -5.29
CA ASP A 241 10.40 -18.48 -4.15
C ASP A 241 11.16 -17.90 -2.94
N ASN A 242 12.48 -17.74 -3.03
CA ASN A 242 13.31 -17.34 -1.89
C ASN A 242 13.70 -15.86 -1.97
N ILE A 243 13.58 -15.18 -0.84
CA ILE A 243 14.07 -13.81 -0.65
C ILE A 243 15.21 -13.81 0.36
N GLN A 244 16.33 -13.18 -0.02
CA GLN A 244 17.48 -12.97 0.85
C GLN A 244 17.72 -11.48 1.03
N ILE A 245 17.88 -11.05 2.29
CA ILE A 245 18.26 -9.67 2.64
C ILE A 245 19.72 -9.69 3.07
N ALA A 246 20.56 -8.94 2.37
CA ALA A 246 22.00 -8.78 2.60
C ALA A 246 22.34 -7.37 3.09
#